data_AF-A0AAI8FRH0-F1
#
_entry.id   AF-A0AAI8FRH0-F1
#
_cell.length_a   1.000
_cell.length_b   1.000
_cell.length_c   1.000
_cell.angle_alpha   90.00
_cell.angle_beta   90.00
_cell.angle_gamma   90.00
#
_symmetry.space_group_name_H-M   'P 1'
#
loop_
_entity.id
_entity.type
_entity.pdbx_description
1 polymer ?
#
loop_
_entity_poly.entity_id
_entity_poly.type
_entity_poly.pdbx_seq_one_letter_code
_entity_poly.pdbx_strand_id
1 'polypeptide(L)'
;MPLTGWLARRVGERRLFVASVILFTLTSLLCGLARDLEMLVACRALQGLFSGPMVPLSQTILMRSFPPAKRTLALALWGMTVLLAPIFGPVVGGWLIDNFSWPWIFLINLPIGLFSFAVCALLLSPEARRGEASPIDVPGIVLLVIGVGSLQAMLDLGHDRGWFDSSLITTLAITAGVSLTSLLIWEAGRRIRWWT
;
A
#
# COMPACT_ATOMS: atom_id res chain seq x y z
N MET A 1 -0.72 -10.94 -1.67
CA MET A 1 -0.04 -9.95 -2.53
C MET A 1 1.20 -10.57 -3.19
N PRO A 2 1.05 -11.18 -4.39
CA PRO A 2 2.14 -11.89 -5.08
C PRO A 2 3.30 -10.96 -5.47
N LEU A 3 3.03 -9.69 -5.75
CA LEU A 3 4.01 -8.67 -6.18
C LEU A 3 5.00 -8.32 -5.06
N THR A 4 4.50 -8.08 -3.85
CA THR A 4 5.34 -7.83 -2.68
C THR A 4 6.09 -9.06 -2.25
N GLY A 5 5.48 -10.24 -2.32
CA GLY A 5 6.16 -11.52 -2.02
C GLY A 5 7.27 -11.87 -3.03
N TRP A 6 7.19 -11.40 -4.27
CA TRP A 6 8.24 -11.56 -5.28
C TRP A 6 9.39 -10.58 -5.06
N LEU A 7 9.07 -9.30 -4.89
CA LEU A 7 10.06 -8.23 -4.71
C LEU A 7 10.79 -8.38 -3.36
N ALA A 8 10.07 -8.84 -2.32
CA ALA A 8 10.59 -9.33 -1.05
C ALA A 8 11.65 -10.44 -1.19
N ARG A 9 11.38 -11.42 -2.06
CA ARG A 9 12.27 -12.58 -2.26
C ARG A 9 13.51 -12.24 -3.11
N ARG A 10 13.40 -11.27 -4.03
CA ARG A 10 14.49 -10.85 -4.93
C ARG A 10 15.40 -9.76 -4.35
N VAL A 11 14.82 -8.76 -3.68
CA VAL A 11 15.54 -7.60 -3.12
C VAL A 11 15.86 -7.79 -1.63
N GLY A 12 15.11 -8.66 -0.95
CA GLY A 12 15.11 -8.80 0.50
C GLY A 12 14.00 -7.94 1.11
N GLU A 13 13.11 -8.57 1.88
CA GLU A 13 11.96 -7.94 2.56
C GLU A 13 12.36 -6.67 3.31
N ARG A 14 13.49 -6.71 4.02
CA ARG A 14 14.05 -5.56 4.74
C ARG A 14 14.44 -4.42 3.81
N ARG A 15 15.22 -4.68 2.76
CA ARG A 15 15.68 -3.63 1.83
C ARG A 15 14.52 -2.98 1.11
N LEU A 16 13.53 -3.78 0.74
CA LEU A 16 12.35 -3.28 0.07
C LEU A 16 11.46 -2.45 0.99
N PHE A 17 11.28 -2.88 2.24
CA PHE A 17 10.55 -2.12 3.25
C PHE A 17 11.26 -0.78 3.53
N VAL A 18 12.57 -0.82 3.77
CA VAL A 18 13.39 0.38 4.01
C VAL A 18 13.38 1.33 2.81
N ALA A 19 13.53 0.81 1.59
CA ALA A 19 13.44 1.63 0.38
C ALA A 19 12.06 2.28 0.24
N SER A 20 10.98 1.53 0.51
CA SER A 20 9.62 2.05 0.46
C SER A 20 9.38 3.15 1.50
N VAL A 21 9.89 2.97 2.73
CA VAL A 21 9.85 4.00 3.79
C VAL A 21 10.59 5.27 3.36
N ILE A 22 11.79 5.13 2.80
CA ILE A 22 12.59 6.28 2.34
C ILE A 22 11.87 7.01 1.20
N LEU A 23 11.40 6.27 0.18
CA LEU A 23 10.68 6.87 -0.94
C LEU A 23 9.38 7.54 -0.48
N PHE A 24 8.63 6.92 0.43
CA PHE A 24 7.46 7.53 1.04
C PHE A 24 7.81 8.84 1.76
N THR A 25 8.90 8.85 2.53
CA THR A 25 9.39 10.04 3.27
C THR A 25 9.80 11.16 2.31
N LEU A 26 10.54 10.84 1.25
CA LEU A 26 10.95 11.79 0.22
C LEU A 26 9.74 12.36 -0.52
N THR A 27 8.82 11.50 -0.96
CA THR A 27 7.61 11.97 -1.65
C THR A 27 6.69 12.77 -0.73
N SER A 28 6.69 12.51 0.58
CA SER A 28 5.98 13.33 1.58
C SER A 28 6.61 14.72 1.72
N LEU A 29 7.95 14.80 1.72
CA LEU A 29 8.66 16.08 1.66
C LEU A 29 8.29 16.87 0.39
N LEU A 30 8.26 16.21 -0.77
CA LEU A 30 7.85 16.84 -2.03
C LEU A 30 6.40 17.36 -1.97
N CYS A 31 5.47 16.66 -1.30
CA CYS A 31 4.12 17.16 -1.06
C CYS A 31 4.08 18.42 -0.18
N GLY A 32 4.93 18.49 0.85
CA GLY A 32 5.03 19.69 1.71
C GLY A 32 5.61 20.91 1.00
N LEU A 33 6.42 20.70 -0.05
CA LEU A 33 7.00 21.75 -0.90
C LEU A 33 6.16 22.07 -2.14
N ALA A 34 5.05 21.36 -2.36
CA ALA A 34 4.21 21.54 -3.54
C ALA A 34 3.55 22.93 -3.52
N ARG A 35 3.78 23.69 -4.60
CA ARG A 35 3.24 25.04 -4.80
C ARG A 35 1.95 25.06 -5.63
N ASP A 36 1.70 23.97 -6.36
CA ASP A 36 0.58 23.81 -7.29
C ASP A 36 -0.21 22.53 -6.99
N LEU A 37 -1.52 22.57 -7.25
CA LEU A 37 -2.43 21.45 -7.01
C LEU A 37 -2.03 20.21 -7.83
N GLU A 38 -1.62 20.39 -9.08
CA GLU A 38 -1.19 19.29 -9.95
C GLU A 38 0.03 18.56 -9.40
N MET A 39 1.01 19.33 -8.89
CA MET A 39 2.21 18.78 -8.25
C MET A 39 1.85 17.99 -6.99
N LEU A 40 0.90 18.49 -6.19
CA LEU A 40 0.41 17.80 -5.00
C LEU A 40 -0.26 16.47 -5.36
N VAL A 41 -1.11 16.45 -6.37
CA VAL A 41 -1.82 15.24 -6.85
C VAL A 41 -0.83 14.21 -7.40
N ALA A 42 0.13 14.64 -8.22
CA ALA A 42 1.17 13.76 -8.75
C ALA A 42 2.03 13.15 -7.63
N CYS A 43 2.44 13.95 -6.65
CA CYS A 43 3.19 13.46 -5.50
C CYS A 43 2.35 12.51 -4.64
N ARG A 44 1.05 12.75 -4.45
CA ARG A 44 0.13 11.84 -3.76
C ARG A 44 -0.02 10.50 -4.48
N ALA A 45 -0.12 10.51 -5.81
CA ALA A 45 -0.17 9.29 -6.62
C ALA A 45 1.11 8.45 -6.44
N LEU A 46 2.28 9.10 -6.47
CA LEU A 46 3.56 8.45 -6.20
C LEU A 46 3.65 7.92 -4.76
N GLN A 47 3.19 8.68 -3.76
CA GLN A 47 3.15 8.25 -2.36
C GLN A 47 2.29 6.98 -2.19
N GLY A 48 1.14 6.92 -2.87
CA GLY A 48 0.28 5.74 -2.92
C GLY A 48 1.02 4.52 -3.47
N LEU A 49 1.72 4.69 -4.59
CA LEU A 49 2.50 3.64 -5.23
C LEU A 49 3.59 3.06 -4.30
N PHE A 50 4.31 3.92 -3.56
CA PHE A 50 5.37 3.48 -2.65
C PHE A 50 4.84 2.94 -1.32
N SER A 51 3.66 3.37 -0.87
CA SER A 51 3.03 2.86 0.36
C SER A 51 2.37 1.49 0.19
N GLY A 52 1.88 1.16 -1.02
CA GLY A 52 1.24 -0.12 -1.35
C GLY A 52 2.01 -1.37 -0.87
N PRO A 53 3.34 -1.48 -1.08
CA PRO A 53 4.10 -2.63 -0.59
C PRO A 53 4.36 -2.62 0.92
N MET A 54 4.27 -1.48 1.61
CA MET A 54 4.69 -1.36 3.02
C MET A 54 3.84 -2.22 3.96
N VAL A 55 2.52 -2.21 3.77
CA VAL A 55 1.55 -2.98 4.57
C VAL A 55 1.85 -4.49 4.55
N PRO A 56 1.85 -5.18 3.39
CA PRO A 56 2.11 -6.62 3.36
C PRO A 56 3.55 -6.98 3.74
N LEU A 57 4.53 -6.11 3.48
CA LEU A 57 5.91 -6.33 3.94
C LEU A 57 6.02 -6.26 5.46
N SER A 58 5.35 -5.29 6.10
CA SER A 58 5.32 -5.18 7.56
C SER A 58 4.72 -6.42 8.21
N GLN A 59 3.60 -6.93 7.67
CA GLN A 59 2.96 -8.16 8.13
C GLN A 59 3.87 -9.38 7.95
N THR A 60 4.56 -9.47 6.82
CA THR A 60 5.48 -10.58 6.54
C THR A 60 6.67 -10.58 7.50
N ILE A 61 7.30 -9.42 7.73
CA ILE A 61 8.40 -9.24 8.68
C ILE A 61 7.93 -9.60 10.10
N LEU A 62 6.73 -9.18 10.50
CA LEU A 62 6.16 -9.47 11.81
C LEU A 62 5.95 -10.97 12.02
N MET A 63 5.40 -11.68 11.03
CA MET A 63 5.20 -13.13 11.09
C MET A 63 6.52 -13.91 11.16
N ARG A 64 7.60 -13.39 10.56
CA ARG A 64 8.93 -14.01 10.62
C ARG A 64 9.66 -13.72 11.93
N SER A 65 9.46 -12.54 12.50
CA SER A 65 10.13 -12.11 13.74
C SER A 65 9.52 -12.73 15.00
N PHE A 66 8.22 -13.10 14.96
CA PHE A 66 7.53 -13.71 16.12
C PHE A 66 7.31 -15.22 15.97
N PRO A 67 7.50 -16.01 17.05
CA PRO A 67 7.21 -17.44 17.05
C PRO A 67 5.71 -17.70 16.80
N PRO A 68 5.34 -18.85 16.21
CA PRO A 68 3.98 -19.13 15.71
C PRO A 68 2.88 -18.92 16.75
N ALA A 69 3.14 -19.24 18.02
CA ALA A 69 2.19 -19.05 19.12
C ALA A 69 1.87 -17.57 19.42
N LYS A 70 2.76 -16.63 19.08
CA LYS A 70 2.59 -15.19 19.33
C LYS A 70 2.19 -14.40 18.07
N ARG A 71 2.15 -15.03 16.90
CA ARG A 71 1.80 -14.36 15.63
C ARG A 71 0.40 -13.75 15.66
N THR A 72 -0.57 -14.47 16.22
CA THR A 72 -1.96 -13.98 16.34
C THR A 72 -2.02 -12.71 17.19
N LEU A 73 -1.31 -12.67 18.32
CA LEU A 73 -1.24 -11.49 19.19
C LEU A 73 -0.53 -10.33 18.49
N ALA A 74 0.57 -10.60 17.79
CA ALA A 74 1.30 -9.58 17.03
C ALA A 74 0.45 -8.97 15.91
N LEU A 75 -0.28 -9.80 15.16
CA LEU A 75 -1.20 -9.34 14.11
C LEU A 75 -2.41 -8.59 14.70
N ALA A 76 -2.90 -9.00 15.88
CA ALA A 76 -3.96 -8.27 16.58
C ALA A 76 -3.50 -6.87 17.01
N LEU A 77 -2.30 -6.75 17.57
CA LEU A 77 -1.70 -5.44 17.91
C LEU A 77 -1.49 -4.58 16.66
N TRP A 78 -0.98 -5.17 15.57
CA TRP A 78 -0.84 -4.47 14.29
C TRP A 78 -2.20 -3.94 13.78
N GLY A 79 -3.25 -4.77 13.85
CA GLY A 79 -4.61 -4.38 13.47
C GLY A 79 -5.19 -3.27 14.34
N MET A 80 -4.93 -3.29 15.65
CA MET A 80 -5.31 -2.19 16.55
C MET A 80 -4.66 -0.87 16.12
N THR A 81 -3.37 -0.88 15.79
CA THR A 81 -2.69 0.33 15.30
C THR A 81 -3.31 0.88 14.02
N VAL A 82 -3.70 -0.01 13.09
CA VAL A 82 -4.38 0.39 11.84
C VAL A 82 -5.75 1.01 12.10
N LEU A 83 -6.48 0.53 13.11
CA LEU A 83 -7.78 1.08 13.51
C LEU A 83 -7.66 2.42 14.24
N LEU A 84 -6.59 2.62 15.00
CA LEU A 84 -6.33 3.88 15.71
C LEU A 84 -5.88 4.99 14.76
N ALA A 85 -5.15 4.66 13.70
CA ALA A 85 -4.65 5.62 12.72
C ALA A 85 -5.73 6.58 12.16
N PRO A 86 -6.90 6.13 11.66
CA PRO A 86 -7.94 7.02 11.15
C PRO A 86 -8.66 7.83 12.25
N ILE A 87 -8.55 7.43 13.53
CA ILE A 87 -9.13 8.18 14.65
C ILE A 87 -8.21 9.35 15.02
N PHE A 88 -6.92 9.07 15.17
CA PHE A 88 -5.93 10.11 15.50
C PHE A 88 -5.60 11.02 14.31
N GLY A 89 -5.70 10.51 13.09
CA GLY A 89 -5.36 11.25 11.86
C GLY A 89 -6.05 12.62 11.75
N PRO A 90 -7.40 12.69 11.78
CA PRO A 90 -8.14 13.95 11.73
C PRO A 90 -7.88 14.86 12.94
N VAL A 91 -7.71 14.29 14.13
CA VAL A 91 -7.47 15.06 15.36
C VAL A 91 -6.11 15.77 15.29
N VAL A 92 -5.05 15.02 14.98
CA VAL A 92 -3.69 15.57 14.85
C VAL A 92 -3.63 16.49 13.63
N GLY A 93 -4.23 16.11 12.51
CA GLY A 93 -4.25 16.91 11.28
C GLY A 93 -4.99 18.24 11.46
N GLY A 94 -6.14 18.24 12.12
CA GLY A 94 -6.92 19.44 12.43
C GLY A 94 -6.14 20.38 13.35
N TRP A 95 -5.58 19.86 14.45
CA TRP A 95 -4.74 20.66 15.35
C TRP A 95 -3.53 21.28 14.65
N LEU A 96 -2.93 20.54 13.71
CA LEU A 96 -1.79 21.02 12.93
C LEU A 96 -2.18 22.14 11.97
N ILE A 97 -3.35 22.09 11.33
CA ILE A 97 -3.84 23.15 10.44
C ILE A 97 -4.21 24.41 11.24
N ASP A 98 -4.78 24.23 12.42
CA ASP A 98 -5.22 25.35 13.26
C ASP A 98 -4.05 26.17 13.83
N ASN A 99 -2.90 25.53 14.08
CA ASN A 99 -1.72 26.18 14.66
C ASN A 99 -0.59 26.42 13.65
N PHE A 100 -0.49 25.60 12.61
CA PHE A 100 0.57 25.63 11.60
C PHE A 100 -0.01 25.58 10.18
N SER A 101 0.75 26.07 9.20
CA SER A 101 0.31 26.04 7.80
C SER A 101 0.13 24.60 7.29
N TRP A 102 -0.77 24.41 6.32
CA TRP A 102 -1.07 23.14 5.63
C TRP A 102 0.12 22.20 5.29
N PRO A 103 1.34 22.68 4.92
CA PRO A 103 2.50 21.80 4.66
C PRO A 103 2.93 20.92 5.83
N TRP A 104 2.60 21.32 7.06
CA TRP A 104 3.02 20.60 8.26
C TRP A 104 2.41 19.19 8.36
N ILE A 105 1.23 18.99 7.75
CA ILE A 105 0.57 17.67 7.68
C ILE A 105 1.44 16.66 6.92
N PHE A 106 2.27 17.13 5.99
CA PHE A 106 3.21 16.28 5.27
C PHE A 106 4.54 16.14 5.99
N LEU A 107 5.02 17.23 6.60
CA LEU A 107 6.28 17.24 7.36
C LEU A 107 6.26 16.33 8.59
N ILE A 108 5.09 16.06 9.20
CA ILE A 108 4.98 15.11 10.32
C ILE A 108 5.38 13.68 9.94
N ASN A 109 5.29 13.32 8.65
CA ASN A 109 5.74 12.01 8.16
C ASN A 109 7.26 11.89 8.11
N LEU A 110 7.98 13.01 8.08
CA LEU A 110 9.44 13.04 8.02
C LEU A 110 10.10 12.42 9.26
N PRO A 111 9.78 12.84 10.51
CA PRO A 111 10.33 12.21 11.71
C PRO A 111 9.86 10.76 11.87
N ILE A 112 8.63 10.44 11.46
CA ILE A 112 8.09 9.07 11.52
C ILE A 112 8.83 8.15 10.53
N GLY A 113 9.08 8.63 9.31
CA GLY A 113 9.83 7.91 8.30
C GLY A 113 11.28 7.68 8.71
N LEU A 114 11.93 8.70 9.29
CA LEU A 114 13.29 8.60 9.80
C LEU A 114 13.38 7.66 11.01
N PHE A 115 12.41 7.73 11.93
CA PHE A 115 12.33 6.80 13.06
C PHE A 115 12.13 5.35 12.59
N SER A 116 11.22 5.13 11.63
CA SER A 116 10.98 3.81 11.04
C SER A 116 12.22 3.26 10.35
N PHE A 117 12.97 4.13 9.64
CA PHE A 117 14.27 3.79 9.06
C PHE A 117 15.28 3.38 10.14
N ALA A 118 15.43 4.18 11.20
CA ALA A 118 16.37 3.91 12.28
C ALA A 118 16.05 2.61 13.02
N VAL A 119 14.77 2.39 13.37
CA VAL A 119 14.28 1.16 14.00
C VAL A 119 14.54 -0.04 13.07
N CYS A 120 14.26 0.08 11.77
CA CYS A 120 14.53 -1.01 10.85
C CYS A 120 16.03 -1.28 10.65
N ALA A 121 16.88 -0.26 10.71
CA ALA A 121 18.31 -0.40 10.62
C ALA A 121 18.91 -1.06 11.89
N LEU A 122 18.34 -0.77 13.06
CA LEU A 122 18.80 -1.27 14.36
C LEU A 122 18.26 -2.67 14.70
N LEU A 123 16.97 -2.92 14.47
CA LEU A 123 16.30 -4.15 14.92
C LEU A 123 16.34 -5.29 13.91
N LEU A 124 16.38 -4.99 12.60
CA LEU A 124 16.43 -6.05 11.60
C LEU A 124 17.89 -6.35 11.24
N SER A 125 18.41 -7.50 11.67
CA SER A 125 19.74 -8.01 11.29
C SER A 125 19.85 -8.20 9.76
N PRO A 126 21.05 -8.06 9.15
CA PRO A 126 21.24 -8.24 7.71
C PRO A 126 21.16 -9.72 7.33
N GLU A 127 19.97 -10.31 7.36
CA GLU A 127 19.84 -11.73 7.03
C GLU A 127 19.88 -11.96 5.52
N ALA A 128 20.90 -12.72 5.12
CA ALA A 128 21.15 -13.15 3.77
C ALA A 128 20.21 -14.31 3.38
N ARG A 129 19.28 -14.07 2.46
CA ARG A 129 18.78 -15.14 1.58
C ARG A 129 18.21 -14.54 0.30
N ARG A 130 19.01 -14.61 -0.77
CA ARG A 130 18.54 -14.55 -2.16
C ARG A 130 17.74 -15.83 -2.40
N GLY A 131 16.41 -15.75 -2.34
CA GLY A 131 15.54 -16.85 -2.76
C GLY A 131 15.32 -16.78 -4.27
N GLU A 132 15.40 -17.91 -4.96
CA GLU A 132 15.15 -18.02 -6.41
C GLU A 132 13.81 -17.36 -6.77
N ALA A 133 13.87 -16.41 -7.70
CA ALA A 133 12.73 -15.59 -8.08
C ALA A 133 11.85 -16.36 -9.07
N SER A 134 10.65 -16.76 -8.63
CA SER A 134 9.57 -17.19 -9.54
C SER A 134 9.23 -16.06 -10.51
N PRO A 135 8.86 -16.30 -11.79
CA PRO A 135 8.53 -15.23 -12.74
C PRO A 135 7.37 -14.32 -12.25
N ILE A 136 7.41 -13.04 -12.62
CA ILE A 136 6.40 -12.03 -12.23
C ILE A 136 5.09 -12.28 -12.96
N ASP A 137 4.02 -12.19 -12.20
CA ASP A 137 2.64 -12.30 -12.65
C ASP A 137 2.08 -10.99 -13.16
N VAL A 138 2.80 -10.40 -14.12
CA VAL A 138 2.46 -9.11 -14.74
C VAL A 138 1.01 -9.06 -15.23
N PRO A 139 0.45 -10.07 -15.92
CA PRO A 139 -0.93 -10.02 -16.40
C PRO A 139 -1.95 -9.97 -15.25
N GLY A 140 -1.77 -10.81 -14.22
CA GLY A 140 -2.66 -10.84 -13.06
C GLY A 140 -2.61 -9.57 -12.23
N ILE A 141 -1.40 -8.99 -12.09
CA ILE A 141 -1.21 -7.71 -11.40
C ILE A 141 -1.95 -6.58 -12.12
N VAL A 142 -1.83 -6.50 -13.44
CA VAL A 142 -2.49 -5.46 -14.23
C VAL A 142 -4.01 -5.60 -14.14
N LEU A 143 -4.54 -6.82 -14.27
CA LEU A 143 -5.97 -7.09 -14.09
C LEU A 143 -6.45 -6.72 -12.67
N LEU A 144 -5.63 -7.00 -11.64
CA LEU A 144 -5.98 -6.69 -10.25
C LEU A 144 -6.02 -5.18 -10.00
N VAL A 145 -5.03 -4.44 -10.50
CA VAL A 145 -4.98 -2.98 -10.38
C VAL A 145 -6.16 -2.34 -11.10
N ILE A 146 -6.45 -2.79 -12.33
CA ILE A 146 -7.57 -2.25 -13.12
C ILE A 146 -8.91 -2.61 -12.45
N GLY A 147 -9.11 -3.85 -12.03
CA GLY A 147 -10.38 -4.30 -11.46
C GLY A 147 -10.67 -3.74 -10.08
N VAL A 148 -9.72 -3.83 -9.16
CA VAL A 148 -9.89 -3.27 -7.82
C VAL A 148 -9.91 -1.74 -7.88
N GLY A 149 -9.07 -1.12 -8.72
CA GLY A 149 -9.06 0.33 -8.89
C GLY A 149 -10.37 0.88 -9.46
N SER A 150 -10.92 0.25 -10.50
CA SER A 150 -12.22 0.65 -11.07
C SER A 150 -13.38 0.39 -10.11
N LEU A 151 -13.36 -0.70 -9.36
CA LEU A 151 -14.36 -0.99 -8.32
C LEU A 151 -14.30 0.05 -7.19
N GLN A 152 -13.10 0.38 -6.71
CA GLN A 152 -12.92 1.38 -5.66
C GLN A 152 -13.38 2.76 -6.13
N ALA A 153 -13.02 3.17 -7.36
CA ALA A 153 -13.49 4.42 -7.94
C ALA A 153 -15.02 4.46 -8.14
N MET A 154 -15.63 3.33 -8.55
CA MET A 154 -17.08 3.20 -8.66
C MET A 154 -17.78 3.39 -7.32
N LEU A 155 -17.26 2.76 -6.25
CA LEU A 155 -17.86 2.85 -4.91
C LEU A 155 -17.68 4.25 -4.30
N ASP A 156 -16.54 4.89 -4.56
CA ASP A 156 -16.22 6.21 -4.04
C ASP A 156 -17.06 7.31 -4.72
N LEU A 157 -17.16 7.29 -6.05
CA LEU A 157 -17.97 8.26 -6.82
C LEU A 157 -19.46 7.87 -6.92
N GLY A 158 -19.81 6.66 -6.51
CA GLY A 158 -21.15 6.08 -6.64
C GLY A 158 -22.23 6.92 -5.96
N HIS A 159 -21.94 7.38 -4.74
CA HIS A 159 -22.85 8.19 -3.94
C HIS A 159 -23.06 9.59 -4.53
N ASP A 160 -21.97 10.25 -4.96
CA ASP A 160 -22.01 11.65 -5.42
C ASP A 160 -22.58 11.83 -6.84
N ARG A 161 -22.51 10.79 -7.69
CA ARG A 161 -22.87 10.88 -9.12
C ARG A 161 -24.16 10.13 -9.47
N GLY A 162 -24.98 9.76 -8.49
CA GLY A 162 -26.28 9.12 -8.74
C GLY A 162 -26.20 7.66 -9.20
N TRP A 163 -25.14 6.93 -8.82
CA TRP A 163 -24.98 5.51 -9.12
C TRP A 163 -25.06 5.19 -10.62
N PHE A 164 -25.94 4.27 -11.02
CA PHE A 164 -26.07 3.77 -12.39
C PHE A 164 -26.71 4.77 -13.37
N ASP A 165 -27.15 5.93 -12.90
CA ASP A 165 -27.65 7.00 -13.77
C ASP A 165 -26.51 7.71 -14.51
N SER A 166 -25.28 7.63 -13.99
CA SER A 166 -24.09 8.19 -14.64
C SER A 166 -23.39 7.18 -15.54
N SER A 167 -23.18 7.56 -16.81
CA SER A 167 -22.41 6.77 -17.79
C SER A 167 -20.99 6.43 -17.33
N LEU A 168 -20.39 7.27 -16.48
CA LEU A 168 -19.05 7.06 -15.91
C LEU A 168 -19.05 5.91 -14.88
N ILE A 169 -20.07 5.83 -14.02
CA ILE A 169 -20.17 4.76 -13.02
C ILE A 169 -20.48 3.43 -13.70
N THR A 170 -21.36 3.44 -14.70
CA THR A 170 -21.71 2.23 -15.45
C THR A 170 -20.51 1.68 -16.24
N THR A 171 -19.69 2.55 -16.83
CA THR A 171 -18.43 2.13 -17.48
C THR A 171 -17.41 1.61 -16.47
N LEU A 172 -17.25 2.23 -15.30
CA LEU A 172 -16.40 1.72 -14.22
C LEU A 172 -16.88 0.35 -13.70
N ALA A 173 -18.19 0.17 -13.53
CA ALA A 173 -18.79 -1.09 -13.07
C ALA A 173 -18.57 -2.24 -14.07
N ILE A 174 -18.77 -1.98 -15.36
CA ILE A 174 -18.50 -2.96 -16.43
C ILE A 174 -17.02 -3.30 -16.47
N THR A 175 -16.14 -2.29 -16.40
CA THR A 175 -14.69 -2.49 -16.43
C THR A 175 -14.22 -3.31 -15.22
N ALA A 176 -14.74 -3.03 -14.02
CA ALA A 176 -14.49 -3.80 -12.80
C ALA A 176 -14.98 -5.24 -12.93
N GLY A 177 -16.21 -5.45 -13.42
CA GLY A 177 -16.79 -6.77 -13.62
C GLY A 177 -15.97 -7.62 -14.60
N VAL A 178 -15.60 -7.07 -15.76
CA VAL A 178 -14.83 -7.78 -16.79
C VAL A 178 -13.41 -8.10 -16.32
N SER A 179 -12.74 -7.15 -15.67
CA SER A 179 -11.36 -7.37 -15.20
C SER A 179 -11.30 -8.34 -14.02
N LEU A 180 -12.23 -8.29 -13.07
CA LEU A 180 -12.29 -9.22 -11.94
C LEU A 180 -12.70 -10.63 -12.37
N THR A 181 -13.65 -10.78 -13.30
CA THR A 181 -14.01 -12.10 -13.85
C THR A 181 -12.85 -12.70 -14.65
N SER A 182 -12.18 -11.90 -15.48
CA SER A 182 -10.98 -12.31 -16.20
C SER A 182 -9.84 -12.71 -15.25
N LEU A 183 -9.69 -12.01 -14.12
CA LEU A 183 -8.71 -12.34 -13.09
C LEU A 183 -9.05 -13.67 -12.41
N LEU A 184 -10.31 -13.90 -12.05
CA LEU A 184 -10.76 -15.16 -11.46
C LEU A 184 -10.49 -16.34 -12.40
N ILE A 185 -10.77 -16.19 -13.70
CA ILE A 185 -10.50 -17.21 -14.71
C ILE A 185 -8.99 -17.47 -14.84
N TRP A 186 -8.19 -16.40 -14.87
CA TRP A 186 -6.73 -16.48 -14.99
C TRP A 186 -6.07 -17.13 -13.77
N GLU A 187 -6.54 -16.80 -12.56
CA GLU A 187 -6.04 -17.34 -11.30
C GLU A 187 -6.51 -18.79 -11.09
N ALA A 188 -7.74 -19.13 -11.47
CA ALA A 188 -8.24 -20.52 -11.48
C ALA A 188 -7.44 -21.41 -12.44
N GLY A 189 -7.12 -20.92 -13.65
CA GLY A 189 -6.27 -21.60 -14.62
C GLY A 189 -4.80 -21.72 -14.20
N ARG A 190 -4.36 -20.94 -13.22
CA ARG A 190 -3.05 -21.11 -12.58
C ARG A 190 -3.06 -22.17 -11.49
N ARG A 191 -4.10 -22.20 -10.66
CA ARG A 191 -4.22 -23.17 -9.56
C ARG A 191 -4.17 -24.62 -10.06
N ILE A 192 -4.80 -24.89 -11.21
CA ILE A 192 -4.84 -26.22 -11.84
C ILE A 192 -3.45 -26.72 -12.28
N ARG A 193 -2.55 -25.82 -12.69
CA ARG A 193 -1.22 -26.15 -13.25
C ARG A 193 -0.13 -26.45 -12.20
N TRP A 194 -0.43 -26.26 -10.91
CA TRP A 194 0.47 -26.64 -9.81
C TRP A 194 0.16 -28.03 -9.23
N TRP A 195 -0.93 -28.67 -9.65
CA TRP A 195 -1.36 -30.00 -9.19
C TRP A 195 -1.08 -31.12 -10.22
N THR A 196 -0.43 -30.80 -11.33
CA THR A 196 0.08 -31.74 -12.35
C THR A 196 1.58 -31.59 -12.47
#